data_AF-A6ZN23-F1
#
_entry.id   AF-A6ZN23-F1
#
_cell.length_a   1.000
_cell.length_b   1.000
_cell.length_c   1.000
_cell.angle_alpha   90.00
_cell.angle_beta   90.00
_cell.angle_gamma   90.00
#
_symmetry.space_group_name_H-M   'P 1'
#
loop_
_entity.id
_entity.type
_entity.pdbx_description
1 polymer ?
#
loop_
_entity_poly.entity_id
_entity_poly.type
_entity_poly.pdbx_seq_one_letter_code
_entity_poly.pdbx_strand_id
1 'polypeptide(L)'
;MAPLFEVFVCQVYSNSLLMDLTFGGAKYISTGRGFAITRLDFFTLYSRFVNISIYSGFQVFFMLLFAIISMWQPALLWFWITVISMCFAPFIFNPHQFAFMDFFIDYKTFIHWLFSGNTKYQKESWANFVKSSRSRFTGYKSKTVDDISEDSGHDSKKARFWNVFFAELFLPFCVFLFNFTAFSFINAQTGVSDSTPTSAVFRLLLVTFLPIFLNSIVLFLLFWVSLFVVPGLSYCCKDAGAVIAFIAHTFSVLIYLLDFELMWFLQGWNFTRTLILLITCINMHLILFKVFTTIFLTREYKNNKAHLAWWNGKWYNTGMGWSIILQPIREYFVKIMESSYFAADFFLGHFLLFIQTPIILLPFIDYWHTMVLFWMNPRSIIAHKRILTRKQRALRSRIVSKYFSLYFVMLGVLLFMLIAPFFAGDFVSSPQELLEGTLFEGIFQPNNQNNNDTGPNAPSTILTTTPTLPTFRTVA
;
A
#
# COMPACT_ATOMS: atom_id res chain seq x y z
N MET A 1 4.47 -20.67 -16.69
CA MET A 1 4.94 -19.29 -16.41
C MET A 1 4.60 -18.28 -17.50
N ALA A 2 4.54 -18.65 -18.79
CA ALA A 2 4.31 -17.70 -19.88
C ALA A 2 3.07 -16.79 -19.73
N PRO A 3 1.88 -17.29 -19.30
CA PRO A 3 0.72 -16.42 -19.10
C PRO A 3 0.92 -15.36 -18.00
N LEU A 4 1.61 -15.71 -16.91
CA LEU A 4 1.94 -14.78 -15.84
C LEU A 4 2.94 -13.71 -16.29
N PHE A 5 3.88 -14.06 -17.16
CA PHE A 5 4.84 -13.13 -17.72
C PHE A 5 4.16 -12.15 -18.68
N GLU A 6 3.31 -12.64 -19.57
CA GLU A 6 2.68 -11.83 -20.60
C GLU A 6 1.75 -10.75 -20.01
N VAL A 7 0.91 -11.12 -19.04
CA VAL A 7 0.04 -10.15 -18.35
C VAL A 7 0.86 -9.08 -17.63
N PHE A 8 1.96 -9.46 -16.99
CA PHE A 8 2.85 -8.54 -16.29
C PHE A 8 3.55 -7.58 -17.27
N VAL A 9 4.10 -8.10 -18.37
CA VAL A 9 4.78 -7.29 -19.39
C VAL A 9 3.81 -6.32 -20.07
N CYS A 10 2.59 -6.77 -20.38
CA CYS A 10 1.54 -5.93 -20.92
C CYS A 10 1.22 -4.75 -19.98
N GLN A 11 1.09 -5.02 -18.68
CA GLN A 11 0.88 -3.99 -17.66
C GLN A 11 2.05 -2.99 -17.61
N VAL A 12 3.31 -3.46 -17.66
CA VAL A 12 4.47 -2.57 -17.66
C VAL A 12 4.48 -1.68 -18.91
N TYR A 13 4.16 -2.23 -20.08
CA TYR A 13 4.09 -1.45 -21.32
C TYR A 13 2.96 -0.43 -21.31
N SER A 14 1.77 -0.83 -20.87
CA SER A 14 0.64 0.09 -20.70
C SER A 14 0.99 1.25 -19.78
N ASN A 15 1.60 0.96 -18.62
CA ASN A 15 2.02 2.00 -17.68
C ASN A 15 3.10 2.92 -18.28
N SER A 16 4.08 2.35 -19.00
CA SER A 16 5.13 3.16 -19.64
C SER A 16 4.57 4.13 -20.69
N LEU A 17 3.59 3.70 -21.49
CA LEU A 17 2.89 4.54 -22.46
C LEU A 17 2.07 5.62 -21.76
N LEU A 18 1.31 5.26 -20.72
CA LEU A 18 0.51 6.22 -19.95
C LEU A 18 1.40 7.29 -19.28
N MET A 19 2.55 6.89 -18.73
CA MET A 19 3.49 7.80 -18.08
C MET A 19 4.14 8.75 -19.08
N ASP A 20 4.50 8.27 -20.27
CA ASP A 20 5.07 9.11 -21.32
C ASP A 20 4.05 10.12 -21.86
N LEU A 21 2.79 9.70 -22.07
CA LEU A 21 1.70 10.60 -22.47
C LEU A 21 1.37 11.65 -21.40
N THR A 22 1.46 11.28 -20.12
CA THR A 22 1.04 12.14 -19.00
C THR A 22 2.13 13.13 -18.60
N PHE A 23 3.36 12.65 -18.40
CA PHE A 23 4.46 13.43 -17.84
C PHE A 23 5.51 13.85 -18.87
N GLY A 24 5.58 13.14 -20.00
CA GLY A 24 6.63 13.30 -20.99
C GLY A 24 7.98 12.76 -20.48
N GLY A 25 8.64 11.96 -21.31
CA GLY A 25 9.99 11.46 -21.04
C GLY A 25 10.00 9.95 -20.93
N ALA A 26 10.53 9.31 -21.98
CA ALA A 26 10.69 7.87 -22.03
C ALA A 26 11.64 7.38 -20.94
N LYS A 27 11.09 6.69 -19.94
CA LYS A 27 11.88 5.93 -18.96
C LYS A 27 11.82 4.46 -19.36
N TYR A 28 12.92 3.94 -19.90
CA TYR A 28 13.04 2.50 -20.12
C TYR A 28 13.08 1.79 -18.76
N ILE A 29 12.11 0.94 -18.50
CA ILE A 29 12.07 0.06 -17.35
C ILE A 29 12.31 -1.34 -17.89
N SER A 30 13.47 -1.92 -17.55
CA SER A 30 13.81 -3.26 -18.00
C SER A 30 12.80 -4.26 -17.44
N THR A 31 12.01 -4.87 -18.33
CA THR A 31 11.02 -5.91 -18.01
C THR A 31 11.64 -7.30 -17.85
N GLY A 32 12.98 -7.41 -17.83
CA GLY A 32 13.66 -8.70 -17.70
C GLY A 32 13.59 -9.57 -18.96
N ARG A 33 13.33 -8.98 -20.15
CA ARG A 33 13.42 -9.71 -21.44
C ARG A 33 14.84 -10.21 -21.77
N GLY A 34 15.87 -9.68 -21.10
CA GLY A 34 17.18 -10.31 -21.05
C GLY A 34 17.27 -11.23 -19.83
N PHE A 35 17.92 -12.38 -19.96
CA PHE A 35 18.18 -13.31 -18.86
C PHE A 35 18.62 -12.51 -17.62
N ALA A 36 17.79 -12.46 -16.57
CA ALA A 36 18.22 -11.92 -15.30
C ALA A 36 19.24 -12.90 -14.72
N ILE A 37 20.53 -12.63 -14.96
CA ILE A 37 21.61 -13.53 -14.52
C ILE A 37 21.83 -13.38 -13.00
N THR A 38 21.46 -12.23 -12.43
CA THR A 38 21.69 -11.90 -11.02
C THR A 38 20.40 -11.67 -10.26
N ARG A 39 20.37 -12.20 -9.03
CA ARG A 39 19.33 -11.94 -8.05
C ARG A 39 19.33 -10.46 -7.64
N LEU A 40 18.14 -9.87 -7.58
CA LEU A 40 17.91 -8.55 -6.99
C LEU A 40 17.28 -8.68 -5.60
N ASP A 41 17.53 -7.71 -4.73
CA ASP A 41 16.93 -7.66 -3.40
C ASP A 41 15.43 -7.30 -3.49
N PHE A 42 14.62 -7.86 -2.58
CA PHE A 42 13.17 -7.59 -2.51
C PHE A 42 12.80 -6.11 -2.58
N PHE A 43 13.44 -5.23 -1.79
CA PHE A 43 13.11 -3.80 -1.77
C PHE A 43 13.36 -3.11 -3.13
N THR A 44 14.37 -3.58 -3.88
CA THR A 44 14.71 -3.04 -5.21
C THR A 44 13.64 -3.44 -6.22
N LEU A 45 13.15 -4.69 -6.15
CA LEU A 45 12.03 -5.14 -6.99
C LEU A 45 10.75 -4.42 -6.63
N TYR A 46 10.45 -4.31 -5.33
CA TYR A 46 9.28 -3.62 -4.81
C TYR A 46 9.24 -2.16 -5.29
N SER A 47 10.26 -1.35 -4.98
CA SER A 47 10.31 0.07 -5.36
C SER A 47 10.27 0.31 -6.88
N ARG A 48 10.77 -0.63 -7.69
CA ARG A 48 10.68 -0.55 -9.15
C ARG A 48 9.27 -0.79 -9.68
N PHE A 49 8.57 -1.79 -9.16
CA PHE A 49 7.30 -2.27 -9.73
C PHE A 49 6.05 -1.83 -8.98
N VAL A 50 6.19 -1.24 -7.78
CA VAL A 50 5.02 -0.92 -6.94
C VAL A 50 4.05 0.06 -7.61
N ASN A 51 4.57 1.14 -8.18
CA ASN A 51 3.78 2.14 -8.92
C ASN A 51 3.33 1.68 -10.32
N ILE A 52 3.84 0.55 -10.81
CA ILE A 52 3.62 0.06 -12.17
C ILE A 52 2.54 -1.02 -12.20
N SER A 53 2.68 -2.02 -11.31
CA SER A 53 1.85 -3.22 -11.31
C SER A 53 1.30 -3.60 -9.93
N ILE A 54 2.06 -3.40 -8.84
CA ILE A 54 1.66 -3.97 -7.54
C ILE A 54 0.46 -3.21 -6.95
N TYR A 55 0.46 -1.88 -6.96
CA TYR A 55 -0.66 -1.10 -6.43
C TYR A 55 -1.97 -1.39 -7.17
N SER A 56 -1.95 -1.40 -8.50
CA SER A 56 -3.14 -1.75 -9.30
C SER A 56 -3.53 -3.22 -9.11
N GLY A 57 -2.55 -4.14 -9.03
CA GLY A 57 -2.80 -5.54 -8.73
C GLY A 57 -3.48 -5.75 -7.38
N PHE A 58 -3.10 -4.98 -6.36
CA PHE A 58 -3.69 -5.07 -5.02
C PHE A 58 -5.10 -4.49 -4.95
N GLN A 59 -5.40 -3.44 -5.72
CA GLN A 59 -6.76 -2.94 -5.90
C GLN A 59 -7.68 -3.99 -6.53
N VAL A 60 -7.19 -4.66 -7.59
CA VAL A 60 -7.92 -5.75 -8.25
C VAL A 60 -8.06 -6.95 -7.30
N PHE A 61 -7.03 -7.28 -6.52
CA PHE A 61 -7.09 -8.32 -5.49
C PHE A 61 -8.22 -8.09 -4.50
N PHE A 62 -8.31 -6.90 -3.91
CA PHE A 62 -9.37 -6.61 -2.95
C PHE A 62 -10.76 -6.66 -3.58
N MET A 63 -10.92 -6.12 -4.79
CA MET A 63 -12.20 -6.18 -5.50
C MET A 63 -12.60 -7.62 -5.84
N LEU A 64 -11.64 -8.45 -6.28
CA LEU A 64 -11.89 -9.86 -6.58
C LEU A 64 -12.23 -10.65 -5.31
N LEU A 65 -11.54 -10.38 -4.20
CA LEU A 65 -11.82 -10.97 -2.90
C LEU A 65 -13.26 -10.61 -2.46
N PHE A 66 -13.64 -9.34 -2.61
CA PHE A 66 -15.00 -8.89 -2.33
C PHE A 66 -16.04 -9.60 -3.19
N ALA A 67 -15.81 -9.70 -4.51
CA ALA A 67 -16.70 -10.38 -5.44
C ALA A 67 -16.88 -11.88 -5.09
N ILE A 68 -15.80 -12.56 -4.72
CA ILE A 68 -15.80 -13.98 -4.34
C ILE A 68 -16.64 -14.24 -3.09
N ILE A 69 -16.52 -13.36 -2.09
CA ILE A 69 -17.21 -13.53 -0.80
C ILE A 69 -18.68 -13.09 -0.91
N SER A 70 -18.97 -12.03 -1.68
CA SER A 70 -20.34 -11.52 -1.83
C SER A 70 -21.17 -12.30 -2.84
N MET A 71 -20.58 -12.72 -3.96
CA MET A 71 -21.26 -13.37 -5.08
C MET A 71 -20.39 -14.50 -5.66
N TRP A 72 -20.25 -15.58 -4.90
CA TRP A 72 -19.43 -16.71 -5.32
C TRP A 72 -19.88 -17.28 -6.68
N GLN A 73 -18.96 -17.32 -7.63
CA GLN A 73 -19.11 -17.95 -8.94
C GLN A 73 -17.79 -18.62 -9.33
N PRO A 74 -17.80 -19.88 -9.80
CA PRO A 74 -16.56 -20.57 -10.19
C PRO A 74 -15.72 -19.82 -11.24
N ALA A 75 -16.37 -19.06 -12.12
CA ALA A 75 -15.71 -18.23 -13.14
C ALA A 75 -14.78 -17.16 -12.54
N LEU A 76 -15.03 -16.69 -11.31
CA LEU A 76 -14.19 -15.68 -10.64
C LEU A 76 -12.78 -16.21 -10.35
N LEU A 77 -12.60 -17.54 -10.25
CA LEU A 77 -11.29 -18.14 -10.02
C LEU A 77 -10.31 -17.82 -11.16
N TRP A 78 -10.80 -17.63 -12.38
CA TRP A 78 -9.97 -17.31 -13.54
C TRP A 78 -9.21 -15.99 -13.36
N PHE A 79 -9.82 -14.99 -12.71
CA PHE A 79 -9.20 -13.66 -12.56
C PHE A 79 -8.03 -13.63 -11.58
N TRP A 80 -7.82 -14.67 -10.78
CA TRP A 80 -6.66 -14.75 -9.89
C TRP A 80 -5.33 -14.80 -10.63
N ILE A 81 -5.30 -15.32 -11.86
CA ILE A 81 -4.06 -15.34 -12.65
C ILE A 81 -3.55 -13.92 -12.90
N THR A 82 -4.45 -12.95 -13.11
CA THR A 82 -4.13 -11.54 -13.29
C THR A 82 -3.58 -10.94 -12.01
N VAL A 83 -4.21 -11.21 -10.86
CA VAL A 83 -3.73 -10.76 -9.55
C VAL A 83 -2.34 -11.29 -9.25
N ILE A 84 -2.13 -12.60 -9.44
CA ILE A 84 -0.83 -13.25 -9.21
C ILE A 84 0.23 -12.66 -10.14
N SER A 85 -0.11 -12.45 -11.41
CA SER A 85 0.80 -11.82 -12.37
C SER A 85 1.18 -10.40 -11.95
N MET A 86 0.22 -9.53 -11.64
CA MET A 86 0.51 -8.12 -11.35
C MET A 86 1.27 -7.91 -10.03
N CYS A 87 0.98 -8.72 -9.00
CA CYS A 87 1.59 -8.59 -7.67
C CYS A 87 2.88 -9.40 -7.51
N PHE A 88 2.95 -10.62 -8.06
CA PHE A 88 4.02 -11.57 -7.75
C PHE A 88 5.01 -11.82 -8.89
N ALA A 89 4.71 -11.46 -10.14
CA ALA A 89 5.64 -11.65 -11.26
C ALA A 89 7.05 -11.08 -11.00
N PRO A 90 7.24 -9.87 -10.43
CA PRO A 90 8.58 -9.35 -10.14
C PRO A 90 9.44 -10.28 -9.26
N PHE A 91 8.81 -11.01 -8.33
CA PHE A 91 9.48 -11.90 -7.39
C PHE A 91 9.61 -13.32 -7.96
N ILE A 92 8.56 -13.81 -8.62
CA ILE A 92 8.56 -15.12 -9.28
C ILE A 92 9.62 -15.18 -10.38
N PHE A 93 9.87 -14.08 -11.08
CA PHE A 93 10.88 -14.00 -12.13
C PHE A 93 12.27 -13.56 -11.63
N ASN A 94 12.49 -13.48 -10.32
CA ASN A 94 13.80 -13.19 -9.74
C ASN A 94 14.53 -14.51 -9.39
N PRO A 95 15.74 -14.77 -9.93
CA PRO A 95 16.50 -15.96 -9.58
C PRO A 95 16.77 -16.05 -8.09
N HIS A 96 16.73 -17.25 -7.52
CA HIS A 96 16.99 -17.51 -6.10
C HIS A 96 16.16 -16.65 -5.12
N GLN A 97 14.96 -16.22 -5.53
CA GLN A 97 14.06 -15.45 -4.67
C GLN A 97 13.65 -16.23 -3.42
N PHE A 98 13.37 -17.53 -3.58
CA PHE A 98 12.86 -18.41 -2.53
C PHE A 98 13.97 -19.13 -1.74
N ALA A 99 15.24 -18.76 -1.92
CA ALA A 99 16.33 -19.25 -1.10
C ALA A 99 16.13 -18.79 0.36
N PHE A 100 15.87 -19.73 1.28
CA PHE A 100 15.53 -19.46 2.69
C PHE A 100 16.43 -18.41 3.35
N MET A 101 17.76 -18.60 3.26
CA MET A 101 18.72 -17.70 3.90
C MET A 101 18.79 -16.32 3.24
N ASP A 102 18.51 -16.20 1.95
CA ASP A 102 18.51 -14.92 1.25
C ASP A 102 17.17 -14.18 1.46
N PHE A 103 16.06 -14.91 1.58
CA PHE A 103 14.74 -14.33 1.88
C PHE A 103 14.71 -13.54 3.19
N PHE A 104 15.27 -14.06 4.28
CA PHE A 104 15.32 -13.31 5.56
C PHE A 104 16.34 -12.16 5.55
N ILE A 105 17.33 -12.22 4.65
CA ILE A 105 18.25 -11.09 4.43
C ILE A 105 17.52 -9.99 3.65
N ASP A 106 16.70 -10.35 2.68
CA ASP A 106 15.82 -9.42 1.98
C ASP A 106 14.81 -8.77 2.91
N TYR A 107 14.27 -9.54 3.87
CA TYR A 107 13.42 -8.95 4.89
C TYR A 107 14.17 -7.90 5.72
N LYS A 108 15.41 -8.20 6.12
CA LYS A 108 16.28 -7.20 6.78
C LYS A 108 16.44 -5.94 5.91
N THR A 109 16.82 -6.10 4.64
CA THR A 109 17.12 -4.95 3.78
C THR A 109 15.86 -4.15 3.46
N PHE A 110 14.70 -4.81 3.35
CA PHE A 110 13.39 -4.16 3.23
C PHE A 110 13.04 -3.32 4.47
N ILE A 111 13.17 -3.87 5.69
CA ILE A 111 12.92 -3.11 6.92
C ILE A 111 13.89 -1.93 7.04
N HIS A 112 15.18 -2.11 6.70
CA HIS A 112 16.11 -0.98 6.68
C HIS A 112 15.70 0.07 5.65
N TRP A 113 15.34 -0.36 4.43
CA TRP A 113 14.92 0.55 3.37
C TRP A 113 13.71 1.42 3.77
N LEU A 114 12.72 0.82 4.46
CA LEU A 114 11.56 1.53 4.98
C LEU A 114 11.94 2.66 5.97
N PHE A 115 12.80 2.37 6.95
CA PHE A 115 13.12 3.33 8.02
C PHE A 115 14.37 4.20 7.74
N SER A 116 15.06 3.95 6.63
CA SER A 116 16.26 4.67 6.19
C SER A 116 15.97 6.05 5.60
N GLY A 117 17.01 6.90 5.54
CA GLY A 117 16.94 8.21 4.85
C GLY A 117 16.47 9.40 5.71
N ASN A 118 16.22 9.18 7.01
CA ASN A 118 15.66 10.20 7.90
C ASN A 118 16.70 11.12 8.56
N THR A 119 17.86 10.59 8.98
CA THR A 119 18.95 11.41 9.57
C THR A 119 19.99 11.84 8.56
N LYS A 120 20.33 10.94 7.62
CA LYS A 120 21.33 11.16 6.58
C LYS A 120 20.75 10.76 5.25
N TYR A 121 21.15 11.46 4.20
CA TYR A 121 20.76 11.11 2.85
C TYR A 121 21.26 9.71 2.48
N GLN A 122 20.34 8.89 1.99
CA GLN A 122 20.62 7.58 1.40
C GLN A 122 19.83 7.48 0.10
N LYS A 123 20.53 7.18 -1.01
CA LYS A 123 19.92 7.09 -2.34
C LYS A 123 18.79 6.05 -2.39
N GLU A 124 19.08 4.86 -1.87
CA GLU A 124 18.15 3.74 -1.78
C GLU A 124 17.42 3.76 -0.43
N SER A 125 16.49 4.71 -0.27
CA SER A 125 15.63 4.82 0.92
C SER A 125 14.17 5.01 0.52
N TRP A 126 13.25 4.54 1.36
CA TRP A 126 11.82 4.70 1.14
C TRP A 126 11.42 6.19 1.04
N ALA A 127 11.98 7.05 1.90
CA ALA A 127 11.75 8.49 1.84
C ALA A 127 12.12 9.10 0.48
N ASN A 128 13.27 8.70 -0.09
CA ASN A 128 13.69 9.17 -1.41
C ASN A 128 12.82 8.59 -2.53
N PHE A 129 12.38 7.33 -2.40
CA PHE A 129 11.44 6.70 -3.32
C PHE A 129 10.08 7.44 -3.39
N VAL A 130 9.51 7.80 -2.24
CA VAL A 130 8.25 8.56 -2.18
C VAL A 130 8.43 9.98 -2.71
N LYS A 131 9.52 10.65 -2.33
CA LYS A 131 9.87 11.97 -2.88
C LYS A 131 9.99 11.93 -4.40
N SER A 132 10.69 10.95 -4.95
CA SER A 132 10.86 10.78 -6.40
C SER A 132 9.54 10.49 -7.11
N SER A 133 8.65 9.73 -6.47
CA SER A 133 7.31 9.47 -7.01
C SER A 133 6.46 10.74 -7.03
N ARG A 134 6.50 11.53 -5.94
CA ARG A 134 5.79 12.81 -5.81
C ARG A 134 6.33 13.89 -6.75
N SER A 135 7.64 13.96 -6.94
CA SER A 135 8.27 14.96 -7.81
C SER A 135 7.82 14.85 -9.27
N ARG A 136 7.33 13.68 -9.70
CA ARG A 136 6.72 13.54 -11.04
C ARG A 136 5.50 14.44 -11.22
N PHE A 137 4.70 14.63 -10.17
CA PHE A 137 3.51 15.48 -10.18
C PHE A 137 3.85 16.95 -9.97
N THR A 138 4.69 17.26 -8.97
CA THR A 138 4.98 18.66 -8.61
C THR A 138 6.08 19.28 -9.46
N GLY A 139 7.02 18.49 -9.97
CA GLY A 139 8.28 18.93 -10.56
C GLY A 139 9.30 19.42 -9.53
N TYR A 140 10.53 19.69 -9.98
CA TYR A 140 11.60 20.25 -9.14
C TYR A 140 11.72 21.78 -9.25
N LYS A 141 12.18 22.41 -8.16
CA LYS A 141 12.60 23.83 -8.14
C LYS A 141 13.91 24.00 -8.90
N SER A 142 14.09 25.14 -9.57
CA SER A 142 15.28 25.46 -10.36
C SER A 142 16.53 25.74 -9.51
N LYS A 143 16.35 26.12 -8.24
CA LYS A 143 17.45 26.43 -7.33
C LYS A 143 18.13 25.15 -6.86
N THR A 144 19.40 24.97 -7.24
CA THR A 144 20.30 23.91 -6.78
C THR A 144 21.20 24.44 -5.66
N VAL A 145 21.66 23.55 -4.79
CA VAL A 145 22.55 23.86 -3.65
C VAL A 145 23.82 22.99 -3.72
N ASP A 146 24.10 22.39 -4.88
CA ASP A 146 25.27 21.53 -5.15
C ASP A 146 25.48 20.45 -4.08
N ASP A 147 24.38 19.81 -3.69
CA ASP A 147 24.39 18.74 -2.68
C ASP A 147 24.38 17.36 -3.36
N ILE A 148 25.00 16.36 -2.72
CA ILE A 148 25.09 14.98 -3.27
C ILE A 148 23.69 14.39 -3.54
N SER A 149 22.67 14.84 -2.81
CA SER A 149 21.29 14.42 -3.03
C SER A 149 20.65 14.94 -4.32
N GLU A 150 21.27 15.93 -4.99
CA GLU A 150 20.78 16.52 -6.23
C GLU A 150 21.18 15.72 -7.48
N ASP A 151 22.26 14.92 -7.41
CA ASP A 151 22.80 14.13 -8.53
C ASP A 151 21.85 13.00 -8.98
N SER A 152 21.03 12.48 -8.07
CA SER A 152 19.99 11.49 -8.38
C SER A 152 18.70 12.08 -8.94
N GLY A 153 18.54 13.40 -8.91
CA GLY A 153 17.33 14.10 -9.32
C GLY A 153 17.30 14.35 -10.82
N HIS A 154 16.79 13.41 -11.61
CA HIS A 154 16.49 13.68 -13.01
C HIS A 154 15.53 14.88 -13.15
N ASP A 155 15.78 15.75 -14.12
CA ASP A 155 14.96 16.93 -14.38
C ASP A 155 13.54 16.54 -14.80
N SER A 156 12.65 16.43 -13.82
CA SER A 156 11.22 16.29 -14.04
C SER A 156 10.61 17.68 -14.27
N LYS A 157 10.22 17.95 -15.52
CA LYS A 157 9.37 19.11 -15.84
C LYS A 157 7.97 18.83 -15.31
N LYS A 158 7.32 19.84 -14.72
CA LYS A 158 5.94 19.70 -14.24
C LYS A 158 5.03 19.37 -15.42
N ALA A 159 4.27 18.28 -15.30
CA ALA A 159 3.31 17.87 -16.33
C ALA A 159 2.19 18.89 -16.53
N ARG A 160 1.63 18.94 -17.73
CA ARG A 160 0.49 19.82 -18.04
C ARG A 160 -0.72 19.39 -17.22
N PHE A 161 -1.36 20.37 -16.57
CA PHE A 161 -2.47 20.10 -15.64
C PHE A 161 -3.56 19.21 -16.23
N TRP A 162 -3.99 19.47 -17.48
CA TRP A 162 -5.03 18.69 -18.15
C TRP A 162 -4.64 17.23 -18.37
N ASN A 163 -3.39 16.94 -18.72
CA ASN A 163 -2.92 15.57 -18.90
C ASN A 163 -2.95 14.81 -17.57
N VAL A 164 -2.47 15.45 -16.49
CA VAL A 164 -2.53 14.90 -15.14
C VAL A 164 -3.98 14.71 -14.69
N PHE A 165 -4.86 15.67 -14.96
CA PHE A 165 -6.27 15.61 -14.56
C PHE A 165 -6.98 14.39 -15.17
N PHE A 166 -6.88 14.20 -16.50
CA PHE A 166 -7.57 13.10 -17.17
C PHE A 166 -6.95 11.73 -16.83
N ALA A 167 -5.62 11.62 -16.83
CA ALA A 167 -4.95 10.33 -16.62
C ALA A 167 -4.93 9.90 -15.14
N GLU A 168 -4.70 10.84 -14.22
CA GLU A 168 -4.39 10.53 -12.82
C GLU A 168 -5.53 10.83 -11.85
N LEU A 169 -6.51 11.67 -12.22
CA LEU A 169 -7.61 12.05 -11.33
C LEU A 169 -8.98 11.51 -11.79
N PHE A 170 -9.33 11.65 -13.07
CA PHE A 170 -10.64 11.26 -13.58
C PHE A 170 -10.90 9.74 -13.46
N LEU A 171 -9.95 8.91 -13.91
CA LEU A 171 -10.13 7.46 -13.86
C LEU A 171 -10.24 6.91 -12.42
N PRO A 172 -9.37 7.28 -11.46
CA PRO A 172 -9.55 6.88 -10.06
C PRO A 172 -10.86 7.39 -9.45
N PHE A 173 -11.32 8.58 -9.84
CA PHE A 173 -12.63 9.09 -9.41
C PHE A 173 -13.79 8.21 -9.88
N CYS A 174 -13.78 7.77 -11.15
CA CYS A 174 -14.78 6.82 -11.64
C CYS A 174 -14.75 5.50 -10.86
N VAL A 175 -13.56 4.96 -10.58
CA VAL A 175 -13.40 3.74 -9.76
C VAL A 175 -13.98 3.93 -8.35
N PHE A 176 -13.71 5.08 -7.72
CA PHE A 176 -14.30 5.41 -6.43
C PHE A 176 -15.83 5.49 -6.49
N LEU A 177 -16.42 6.10 -7.52
CA LEU A 177 -17.89 6.17 -7.66
C LEU A 177 -18.52 4.78 -7.73
N PHE A 178 -17.92 3.85 -8.49
CA PHE A 178 -18.40 2.45 -8.52
C PHE A 178 -18.30 1.78 -7.15
N ASN A 179 -17.18 1.94 -6.44
CA ASN A 179 -16.99 1.35 -5.11
C ASN A 179 -17.91 1.98 -4.07
N PHE A 180 -18.12 3.30 -4.13
CA PHE A 180 -19.05 4.03 -3.29
C PHE A 180 -20.50 3.60 -3.52
N THR A 181 -20.87 3.29 -4.77
CA THR A 181 -22.21 2.78 -5.10
C THR A 181 -22.40 1.38 -4.51
N ALA A 182 -21.42 0.49 -4.68
CA ALA A 182 -21.45 -0.85 -4.07
C ALA A 182 -21.48 -0.80 -2.53
N PHE A 183 -20.70 0.11 -1.93
CA PHE A 183 -20.71 0.37 -0.49
C PHE A 183 -22.06 0.89 -0.01
N SER A 184 -22.65 1.87 -0.70
CA SER A 184 -23.94 2.43 -0.32
C SER A 184 -25.06 1.39 -0.44
N PHE A 185 -25.02 0.59 -1.50
CA PHE A 185 -25.99 -0.48 -1.75
C PHE A 185 -25.98 -1.53 -0.63
N ILE A 186 -24.81 -2.07 -0.25
CA ILE A 186 -24.74 -3.11 0.79
C ILE A 186 -25.15 -2.60 2.19
N ASN A 187 -25.06 -1.29 2.43
CA ASN A 187 -25.42 -0.66 3.70
C ASN A 187 -26.85 -0.10 3.73
N ALA A 188 -27.58 -0.15 2.61
CA ALA A 188 -28.93 0.40 2.49
C ALA A 188 -30.01 -0.39 3.24
N GLN A 189 -29.67 -1.54 3.85
CA GLN A 189 -30.61 -2.43 4.56
C GLN A 189 -31.81 -2.86 3.69
N THR A 190 -31.59 -3.05 2.38
CA THR A 190 -32.63 -3.51 1.45
C THR A 190 -33.18 -4.85 1.93
N GLY A 191 -34.50 -4.96 2.05
CA GLY A 191 -35.22 -6.18 2.42
C GLY A 191 -35.49 -6.39 3.91
N VAL A 192 -35.16 -5.40 4.75
CA VAL A 192 -35.48 -5.40 6.19
C VAL A 192 -36.75 -4.58 6.45
N SER A 193 -37.73 -5.16 7.16
CA SER A 193 -38.93 -4.46 7.63
C SER A 193 -38.61 -3.52 8.80
N ASP A 194 -39.15 -2.30 8.79
CA ASP A 194 -38.95 -1.27 9.83
C ASP A 194 -37.47 -0.96 10.14
N SER A 195 -36.65 -0.86 9.09
CA SER A 195 -35.21 -0.59 9.24
C SER A 195 -34.94 0.81 9.79
N THR A 196 -34.14 0.90 10.86
CA THR A 196 -33.60 2.18 11.33
C THR A 196 -32.52 2.68 10.35
N PRO A 197 -32.65 3.90 9.80
CA PRO A 197 -31.67 4.42 8.86
C PRO A 197 -30.32 4.63 9.54
N THR A 198 -29.27 4.07 8.96
CA THR A 198 -27.89 4.20 9.44
C THR A 198 -27.10 5.18 8.56
N SER A 199 -26.27 6.02 9.16
CA SER A 199 -25.49 7.04 8.45
C SER A 199 -24.21 6.46 7.81
N ALA A 200 -24.37 5.69 6.73
CA ALA A 200 -23.27 5.00 6.04
C ALA A 200 -22.22 5.96 5.42
N VAL A 201 -22.65 7.10 4.87
CA VAL A 201 -21.73 8.12 4.32
C VAL A 201 -20.87 8.72 5.43
N PHE A 202 -21.47 9.04 6.57
CA PHE A 202 -20.71 9.57 7.71
C PHE A 202 -19.71 8.55 8.23
N ARG A 203 -20.07 7.25 8.26
CA ARG A 203 -19.14 6.16 8.59
C ARG A 203 -17.92 6.15 7.67
N LEU A 204 -18.12 6.25 6.35
CA LEU A 204 -17.03 6.31 5.37
C LEU A 204 -16.14 7.55 5.59
N LEU A 205 -16.74 8.72 5.79
CA LEU A 205 -15.99 9.95 6.04
C LEU A 205 -15.18 9.86 7.34
N LEU A 206 -15.78 9.31 8.41
CA LEU A 206 -15.13 9.12 9.70
C LEU A 206 -13.87 8.27 9.57
N VAL A 207 -13.98 7.05 9.02
CA VAL A 207 -12.83 6.15 8.89
C VAL A 207 -11.81 6.65 7.86
N THR A 208 -12.23 7.45 6.89
CA THR A 208 -11.29 8.06 5.94
C THR A 208 -10.48 9.19 6.60
N PHE A 209 -11.11 10.11 7.32
CA PHE A 209 -10.42 11.29 7.86
C PHE A 209 -9.76 11.05 9.22
N LEU A 210 -10.23 10.09 10.01
CA LEU A 210 -9.67 9.77 11.32
C LEU A 210 -8.17 9.48 11.30
N PRO A 211 -7.65 8.53 10.49
CA PRO A 211 -6.21 8.24 10.48
C PRO A 211 -5.37 9.41 9.97
N ILE A 212 -5.89 10.20 9.02
CA ILE A 212 -5.22 11.41 8.51
C ILE A 212 -5.10 12.46 9.63
N PHE A 213 -6.18 12.67 10.38
CA PHE A 213 -6.23 13.62 11.48
C PHE A 213 -5.33 13.21 12.64
N LEU A 214 -5.35 11.93 13.06
CA LEU A 214 -4.48 11.44 14.12
C LEU A 214 -3.00 11.54 13.73
N ASN A 215 -2.64 11.19 12.48
CA ASN A 215 -1.29 11.37 11.97
C ASN A 215 -0.86 12.86 11.95
N SER A 216 -1.78 13.76 11.59
CA SER A 216 -1.56 15.21 11.65
C SER A 216 -1.19 15.66 13.07
N ILE A 217 -1.95 15.23 14.09
CA ILE A 217 -1.66 15.55 15.50
C ILE A 217 -0.29 15.01 15.93
N VAL A 218 -0.01 13.73 15.67
CA VAL A 218 1.27 13.10 16.06
C VAL A 218 2.44 13.83 15.42
N LEU A 219 2.37 14.15 14.13
CA LEU A 219 3.42 14.88 13.43
C LEU A 219 3.60 16.31 13.93
N PHE A 220 2.50 16.98 14.29
CA PHE A 220 2.57 18.33 14.85
C PHE A 220 3.30 18.33 16.19
N LEU A 221 2.97 17.38 17.07
CA LEU A 221 3.66 17.22 18.37
C LEU A 221 5.14 16.88 18.17
N LEU A 222 5.44 15.92 17.29
CA LEU A 222 6.83 15.51 17.00
C LEU A 222 7.65 16.59 16.31
N PHE A 223 7.02 17.49 15.55
CA PHE A 223 7.70 18.64 14.95
C PHE A 223 8.27 19.58 16.01
N TRP A 224 7.51 19.90 17.06
CA TRP A 224 7.99 20.74 18.16
C TRP A 224 9.11 20.08 18.96
N VAL A 225 9.02 18.77 19.19
CA VAL A 225 10.10 17.98 19.79
C VAL A 225 11.34 18.01 18.89
N SER A 226 11.15 17.85 17.57
CA SER A 226 12.24 17.94 16.61
C SER A 226 12.91 19.31 16.63
N LEU A 227 12.14 20.38 16.65
CA LEU A 227 12.67 21.75 16.58
C LEU A 227 13.48 22.14 17.82
N PHE A 228 13.00 21.80 19.02
CA PHE A 228 13.62 22.29 20.26
C PHE A 228 14.51 21.26 20.97
N VAL A 229 14.15 19.98 20.92
CA VAL A 229 14.83 18.94 21.73
C VAL A 229 15.94 18.26 20.92
N VAL A 230 15.71 17.96 19.64
CA VAL A 230 16.67 17.19 18.83
C VAL A 230 17.99 17.93 18.58
N PRO A 231 18.03 19.25 18.32
CA PRO A 231 19.31 19.94 18.18
C PRO A 231 20.19 19.82 19.43
N GLY A 232 19.59 19.86 20.62
CA GLY A 232 20.29 19.63 21.89
C GLY A 232 20.74 18.18 22.05
N LEU A 233 19.83 17.21 21.83
CA LEU A 233 20.14 15.79 21.90
C LEU A 233 21.16 15.34 20.84
N SER A 234 21.24 16.03 19.70
CA SER A 234 22.18 15.73 18.61
C SER A 234 23.65 15.81 19.04
N TYR A 235 23.95 16.48 20.16
CA TYR A 235 25.30 16.49 20.73
C TYR A 235 25.66 15.14 21.37
N CYS A 236 24.67 14.46 21.98
CA CYS A 236 24.85 13.17 22.67
C CYS A 236 24.52 11.97 21.76
N CYS A 237 23.41 12.04 21.02
CA CYS A 237 22.89 10.97 20.18
C CYS A 237 22.77 11.43 18.73
N LYS A 238 23.72 10.98 17.89
CA LYS A 238 23.77 11.37 16.45
C LYS A 238 22.57 10.90 15.63
N ASP A 239 21.80 9.93 16.13
CA ASP A 239 20.66 9.32 15.43
C ASP A 239 19.30 9.70 16.04
N ALA A 240 19.23 10.75 16.87
CA ALA A 240 17.99 11.19 17.51
C ALA A 240 16.86 11.47 16.50
N GLY A 241 17.15 12.05 15.32
CA GLY A 241 16.16 12.27 14.27
C GLY A 241 15.59 10.97 13.67
N ALA A 242 16.40 9.91 13.55
CA ALA A 242 15.93 8.61 13.10
C ALA A 242 14.95 7.98 14.11
N VAL A 243 15.17 8.20 15.41
CA VAL A 243 14.27 7.72 16.46
C VAL A 243 12.91 8.42 16.37
N ILE A 244 12.87 9.73 16.18
CA ILE A 244 11.60 10.47 15.99
C ILE A 244 10.86 10.01 14.74
N ALA A 245 11.58 9.83 13.62
CA ALA A 245 10.97 9.31 12.41
C ALA A 245 10.42 7.89 12.60
N PHE A 246 11.18 7.02 13.27
CA PHE A 246 10.73 5.67 13.62
C PHE A 246 9.46 5.69 14.47
N ILE A 247 9.38 6.57 15.48
CA ILE A 247 8.19 6.76 16.31
C ILE A 247 7.01 7.20 15.44
N ALA A 248 7.17 8.25 14.62
CA ALA A 248 6.11 8.76 13.75
C ALA A 248 5.55 7.67 12.81
N HIS A 249 6.44 6.93 12.16
CA HIS A 249 6.07 5.85 11.25
C HIS A 249 5.40 4.67 11.97
N THR A 250 5.87 4.30 13.16
CA THR A 250 5.26 3.24 13.98
C THR A 250 3.85 3.64 14.42
N PHE A 251 3.66 4.88 14.91
CA PHE A 251 2.34 5.39 15.26
C PHE A 251 1.40 5.40 14.05
N SER A 252 1.88 5.77 12.87
CA SER A 252 1.05 5.72 11.66
C SER A 252 0.55 4.30 11.37
N VAL A 253 1.43 3.29 11.42
CA VAL A 253 1.03 1.89 11.23
C VAL A 253 -0.01 1.47 12.26
N LEU A 254 0.18 1.83 13.54
CA LEU A 254 -0.77 1.52 14.61
C LEU A 254 -2.13 2.21 14.42
N ILE A 255 -2.12 3.49 14.02
CA ILE A 255 -3.35 4.26 13.76
C ILE A 255 -4.18 3.59 12.65
N TYR A 256 -3.55 3.22 11.54
CA TYR A 256 -4.24 2.55 10.44
C TYR A 256 -4.71 1.14 10.82
N LEU A 257 -3.98 0.46 11.70
CA LEU A 257 -4.40 -0.84 12.21
C LEU A 257 -5.64 -0.70 13.11
N LEU A 258 -5.66 0.29 14.02
CA LEU A 258 -6.82 0.57 14.86
C LEU A 258 -8.03 1.06 14.05
N ASP A 259 -7.81 1.83 12.99
CA ASP A 259 -8.86 2.26 12.06
C ASP A 259 -9.50 1.06 11.33
N PHE A 260 -8.71 0.04 10.98
CA PHE A 260 -9.23 -1.21 10.43
C PHE A 260 -10.12 -1.97 11.44
N GLU A 261 -9.71 -2.08 12.70
CA GLU A 261 -10.53 -2.66 13.77
C GLU A 261 -11.83 -1.85 13.98
N LEU A 262 -11.73 -0.52 13.89
CA LEU A 262 -12.89 0.36 13.96
C LEU A 262 -13.85 0.12 12.79
N MET A 263 -13.35 -0.10 11.56
CA MET A 263 -14.21 -0.45 10.41
C MET A 263 -15.00 -1.74 10.67
N TRP A 264 -14.37 -2.75 11.27
CA TRP A 264 -15.05 -3.99 11.68
C TRP A 264 -16.15 -3.73 12.69
N PHE A 265 -15.84 -2.97 13.74
CA PHE A 265 -16.80 -2.58 14.75
C PHE A 265 -18.00 -1.84 14.12
N LEU A 266 -17.75 -0.80 13.32
CA LEU A 266 -18.82 0.00 12.72
C LEU A 266 -19.66 -0.76 11.68
N GLN A 267 -19.16 -1.87 11.13
CA GLN A 267 -19.87 -2.75 10.21
C GLN A 267 -20.56 -3.95 10.88
N GLY A 268 -20.66 -3.93 12.21
CA GLY A 268 -21.32 -4.97 12.99
C GLY A 268 -20.64 -6.32 12.84
N TRP A 269 -19.29 -6.32 12.80
CA TRP A 269 -18.45 -7.51 12.71
C TRP A 269 -18.66 -8.37 11.44
N ASN A 270 -19.20 -7.79 10.36
CA ASN A 270 -19.40 -8.49 9.09
C ASN A 270 -18.23 -8.24 8.13
N PHE A 271 -17.48 -9.30 7.79
CA PHE A 271 -16.29 -9.18 6.93
C PHE A 271 -16.58 -8.59 5.55
N THR A 272 -17.66 -9.02 4.89
CA THR A 272 -18.00 -8.59 3.52
C THR A 272 -18.28 -7.09 3.47
N ARG A 273 -19.03 -6.57 4.45
CA ARG A 273 -19.33 -5.12 4.57
C ARG A 273 -18.08 -4.32 4.95
N THR A 274 -17.23 -4.85 5.83
CA THR A 274 -15.94 -4.25 6.17
C THR A 274 -15.00 -4.16 4.97
N LEU A 275 -14.94 -5.21 4.15
CA LEU A 275 -14.06 -5.26 2.99
C LEU A 275 -14.41 -4.19 1.94
N ILE A 276 -15.69 -3.98 1.63
CA ILE A 276 -16.08 -2.91 0.70
C ILE A 276 -15.93 -1.50 1.29
N LEU A 277 -16.11 -1.35 2.62
CA LEU A 277 -15.79 -0.11 3.32
C LEU A 277 -14.28 0.20 3.19
N LEU A 278 -13.41 -0.79 3.44
CA LEU A 278 -11.96 -0.67 3.29
C LEU A 278 -11.58 -0.29 1.85
N ILE A 279 -12.12 -0.99 0.84
CA ILE A 279 -11.87 -0.69 -0.58
C ILE A 279 -12.27 0.74 -0.91
N THR A 280 -13.44 1.18 -0.46
CA THR A 280 -13.95 2.52 -0.73
C THR A 280 -13.10 3.59 -0.02
N CYS A 281 -12.69 3.33 1.23
CA CYS A 281 -11.77 4.16 2.00
C CYS A 281 -10.41 4.34 1.29
N ILE A 282 -9.78 3.24 0.84
CA ILE A 282 -8.50 3.28 0.12
C ILE A 282 -8.62 4.14 -1.15
N ASN A 283 -9.67 3.95 -1.94
CA ASN A 283 -9.87 4.75 -3.16
C ASN A 283 -10.14 6.23 -2.85
N MET A 284 -10.84 6.52 -1.76
CA MET A 284 -11.04 7.89 -1.30
C MET A 284 -9.72 8.55 -0.86
N HIS A 285 -8.87 7.86 -0.09
CA HIS A 285 -7.53 8.35 0.27
C HIS A 285 -6.68 8.65 -0.97
N LEU A 286 -6.68 7.74 -1.96
CA LEU A 286 -5.92 7.92 -3.20
C LEU A 286 -6.37 9.17 -3.95
N ILE A 287 -7.68 9.43 -4.07
CA ILE A 287 -8.20 10.64 -4.70
C ILE A 287 -7.82 11.87 -3.89
N LEU A 288 -8.06 11.87 -2.58
CA LEU A 288 -7.76 12.99 -1.70
C LEU A 288 -6.29 13.41 -1.79
N PHE A 289 -5.35 12.45 -1.68
CA PHE A 289 -3.92 12.76 -1.75
C PHE A 289 -3.45 13.15 -3.15
N LYS A 290 -4.03 12.58 -4.21
CA LYS A 290 -3.72 13.01 -5.59
C LYS A 290 -4.21 14.43 -5.83
N VAL A 291 -5.46 14.76 -5.47
CA VAL A 291 -6.00 16.13 -5.55
C VAL A 291 -5.11 17.09 -4.77
N PHE A 292 -4.74 16.73 -3.54
CA PHE A 292 -3.89 17.57 -2.71
C PHE A 292 -2.51 17.81 -3.35
N THR A 293 -1.86 16.75 -3.82
CA THR A 293 -0.54 16.80 -4.44
C THR A 293 -0.53 17.61 -5.75
N THR A 294 -1.58 17.50 -6.57
CA THR A 294 -1.62 18.18 -7.87
C THR A 294 -2.00 19.65 -7.77
N ILE A 295 -2.95 20.01 -6.88
CA ILE A 295 -3.51 21.37 -6.79
C ILE A 295 -2.75 22.22 -5.76
N PHE A 296 -2.54 21.70 -4.54
CA PHE A 296 -2.07 22.50 -3.41
C PHE A 296 -0.55 22.44 -3.22
N LEU A 297 0.09 21.33 -3.58
CA LEU A 297 1.51 21.16 -3.29
C LEU A 297 2.41 21.91 -4.29
N THR A 298 3.35 22.69 -3.74
CA THR A 298 4.36 23.40 -4.52
C THR A 298 5.53 22.49 -4.92
N ARG A 299 6.30 22.93 -5.92
CA ARG A 299 7.48 22.22 -6.46
C ARG A 299 8.44 21.75 -5.35
N GLU A 300 9.05 20.59 -5.54
CA GLU A 300 9.97 19.96 -4.59
C GLU A 300 11.40 20.53 -4.76
N TYR A 301 12.18 20.63 -3.69
CA TYR A 301 13.63 20.87 -3.84
C TYR A 301 14.33 19.59 -4.31
N LYS A 302 15.34 19.72 -5.18
CA LYS A 302 16.15 18.57 -5.60
C LYS A 302 16.88 17.97 -4.40
N ASN A 303 17.47 18.80 -3.54
CA ASN A 303 18.13 18.33 -2.33
C ASN A 303 17.14 17.77 -1.28
N ASN A 304 17.66 16.95 -0.38
CA ASN A 304 16.92 16.34 0.72
C ASN A 304 17.00 17.12 2.04
N LYS A 305 17.48 18.36 2.02
CA LYS A 305 17.71 19.14 3.25
C LYS A 305 16.41 19.44 4.01
N ALA A 306 15.30 19.73 3.33
CA ALA A 306 14.00 19.95 3.97
C ALA A 306 13.51 18.70 4.72
N HIS A 307 13.60 17.54 4.07
CA HIS A 307 13.27 16.24 4.67
C HIS A 307 14.10 15.94 5.93
N LEU A 308 15.42 16.15 5.85
CA LEU A 308 16.33 15.91 6.97
C LEU A 308 16.13 16.92 8.10
N ALA A 309 15.79 18.17 7.77
CA ALA A 309 15.52 19.23 8.75
C ALA A 309 14.23 18.97 9.53
N TRP A 310 13.21 18.35 8.91
CA TRP A 310 11.98 17.96 9.59
C TRP A 310 12.22 17.03 10.78
N TRP A 311 13.16 16.09 10.66
CA TRP A 311 13.44 15.11 11.72
C TRP A 311 14.51 15.58 12.71
N ASN A 312 15.52 16.32 12.24
CA ASN A 312 16.64 16.76 13.07
C ASN A 312 16.43 18.16 13.71
N GLY A 313 15.41 18.91 13.33
CA GLY A 313 15.14 20.28 13.79
C GLY A 313 16.08 21.35 13.23
N LYS A 314 17.10 20.96 12.45
CA LYS A 314 18.14 21.85 11.92
C LYS A 314 17.71 22.53 10.63
N TRP A 315 16.76 23.47 10.75
CA TRP A 315 16.27 24.28 9.62
C TRP A 315 17.22 25.41 9.22
N TYR A 316 18.11 25.82 10.13
CA TYR A 316 19.15 26.83 9.90
C TYR A 316 20.28 26.29 9.02
N ASN A 317 20.97 27.19 8.30
CA ASN A 317 22.11 26.88 7.42
C ASN A 317 21.86 25.85 6.30
N THR A 318 20.60 25.64 5.92
CA THR A 318 20.22 24.71 4.84
C THR A 318 20.47 25.26 3.43
N GLY A 319 20.81 26.56 3.28
CA GLY A 319 20.99 27.22 1.99
C GLY A 319 19.68 27.56 1.25
N MET A 320 18.53 27.30 1.88
CA MET A 320 17.20 27.49 1.27
C MET A 320 16.78 28.98 1.17
N GLY A 321 17.45 29.90 1.88
CA GLY A 321 17.14 31.33 1.87
C GLY A 321 15.82 31.66 2.58
N TRP A 322 15.11 32.71 2.16
CA TRP A 322 13.84 33.14 2.77
C TRP A 322 12.71 32.08 2.72
N SER A 323 12.81 31.09 1.83
CA SER A 323 11.86 29.98 1.77
C SER A 323 11.82 29.11 3.03
N ILE A 324 12.80 29.22 3.93
CA ILE A 324 12.85 28.49 5.21
C ILE A 324 11.60 28.79 6.08
N ILE A 325 10.94 29.94 5.92
CA ILE A 325 9.76 30.30 6.70
C ILE A 325 8.53 29.47 6.29
N LEU A 326 8.31 29.29 4.99
CA LEU A 326 7.12 28.58 4.46
C LEU A 326 7.37 27.09 4.18
N GLN A 327 8.64 26.67 4.09
CA GLN A 327 8.99 25.28 3.79
C GLN A 327 8.53 24.28 4.86
N PRO A 328 8.59 24.56 6.18
CA PRO A 328 8.07 23.67 7.21
C PRO A 328 6.57 23.38 7.05
N ILE A 329 5.76 24.37 6.67
CA ILE A 329 4.32 24.19 6.46
C ILE A 329 4.08 23.23 5.29
N ARG A 330 4.80 23.42 4.18
CA ARG A 330 4.74 22.49 3.04
C ARG A 330 5.15 21.07 3.46
N GLU A 331 6.26 20.96 4.19
CA GLU A 331 6.80 19.69 4.65
C GLU A 331 5.82 18.97 5.60
N TYR A 332 5.12 19.71 6.46
CA TYR A 332 4.08 19.15 7.34
C TYR A 332 2.99 18.41 6.56
N PHE A 333 2.42 19.04 5.52
CA PHE A 333 1.42 18.38 4.68
C PHE A 333 2.00 17.18 3.91
N VAL A 334 3.25 17.29 3.45
CA VAL A 334 3.96 16.17 2.83
C VAL A 334 4.10 15.01 3.81
N LYS A 335 4.42 15.29 5.07
CA LYS A 335 4.62 14.27 6.12
C LYS A 335 3.34 13.57 6.54
N ILE A 336 2.20 14.26 6.50
CA ILE A 336 0.88 13.64 6.71
C ILE A 336 0.63 12.59 5.61
N MET A 337 0.84 12.95 4.34
CA MET A 337 0.68 12.01 3.22
C MET A 337 1.72 10.88 3.27
N GLU A 338 2.99 11.20 3.56
CA GLU A 338 4.04 10.20 3.71
C GLU A 338 3.73 9.20 4.83
N SER A 339 3.16 9.62 5.95
CA SER A 339 2.76 8.69 7.03
C SER A 339 1.72 7.69 6.55
N SER A 340 0.78 8.13 5.71
CA SER A 340 -0.25 7.29 5.11
C SER A 340 0.33 6.32 4.06
N TYR A 341 1.20 6.81 3.17
CA TYR A 341 1.91 5.96 2.22
C TYR A 341 2.83 4.96 2.91
N PHE A 342 3.46 5.34 4.02
CA PHE A 342 4.31 4.46 4.81
C PHE A 342 3.52 3.28 5.36
N ALA A 343 2.35 3.55 5.95
CA ALA A 343 1.48 2.49 6.44
C ALA A 343 1.05 1.56 5.30
N ALA A 344 0.64 2.10 4.16
CA ALA A 344 0.27 1.32 2.98
C ALA A 344 1.41 0.42 2.47
N ASP A 345 2.61 0.97 2.28
CA ASP A 345 3.80 0.20 1.84
C ASP A 345 4.26 -0.82 2.88
N PHE A 346 4.12 -0.49 4.16
CA PHE A 346 4.41 -1.40 5.26
C PHE A 346 3.51 -2.64 5.19
N PHE A 347 2.18 -2.45 5.14
CA PHE A 347 1.24 -3.57 5.05
C PHE A 347 1.39 -4.34 3.75
N LEU A 348 1.51 -3.65 2.61
CA LEU A 348 1.63 -4.28 1.29
C LEU A 348 2.93 -5.08 1.16
N GLY A 349 4.07 -4.54 1.59
CA GLY A 349 5.34 -5.24 1.57
C GLY A 349 5.34 -6.49 2.46
N HIS A 350 4.77 -6.39 3.68
CA HIS A 350 4.62 -7.55 4.57
C HIS A 350 3.66 -8.58 3.97
N PHE A 351 2.51 -8.16 3.41
CA PHE A 351 1.56 -9.05 2.74
C PHE A 351 2.20 -9.87 1.62
N LEU A 352 2.97 -9.21 0.74
CA LEU A 352 3.69 -9.89 -0.35
C LEU A 352 4.72 -10.89 0.17
N LEU A 353 5.46 -10.55 1.24
CA LEU A 353 6.41 -11.46 1.85
C LEU A 353 5.72 -12.65 2.54
N PHE A 354 4.60 -12.42 3.21
CA PHE A 354 3.85 -13.46 3.94
C PHE A 354 3.21 -14.48 3.00
N ILE A 355 2.70 -14.05 1.85
CA ILE A 355 2.18 -14.99 0.84
C ILE A 355 3.29 -15.85 0.24
N GLN A 356 4.53 -15.38 0.22
CA GLN A 356 5.67 -16.18 -0.22
C GLN A 356 6.13 -17.19 0.83
N THR A 357 5.77 -17.04 2.11
CA THR A 357 6.24 -17.92 3.21
C THR A 357 5.92 -19.40 2.97
N PRO A 358 4.68 -19.80 2.60
CA PRO A 358 4.38 -21.22 2.38
C PRO A 358 5.26 -21.86 1.30
N ILE A 359 5.63 -21.10 0.27
CA ILE A 359 6.48 -21.55 -0.84
C ILE A 359 7.91 -21.81 -0.33
N ILE A 360 8.43 -20.94 0.55
CA ILE A 360 9.80 -21.02 1.07
C ILE A 360 10.00 -22.23 2.01
N LEU A 361 8.92 -22.69 2.65
CA LEU A 361 8.96 -23.86 3.52
C LEU A 361 9.02 -25.18 2.74
N LEU A 362 8.79 -25.16 1.43
CA LEU A 362 8.92 -26.36 0.59
C LEU A 362 10.40 -26.74 0.42
N PRO A 363 10.77 -28.00 0.70
CA PRO A 363 12.16 -28.42 0.55
C PRO A 363 12.60 -28.36 -0.91
N PHE A 364 13.84 -27.93 -1.14
CA PHE A 364 14.45 -27.77 -2.47
C PHE A 364 13.76 -26.78 -3.42
N ILE A 365 12.85 -25.93 -2.92
CA ILE A 365 12.11 -24.99 -3.77
C ILE A 365 13.00 -24.08 -4.59
N ASP A 366 14.12 -23.64 -4.04
CA ASP A 366 15.10 -22.78 -4.73
C ASP A 366 15.65 -23.45 -6.01
N TYR A 367 15.88 -24.76 -5.95
CA TYR A 367 16.32 -25.54 -7.10
C TYR A 367 15.19 -25.68 -8.13
N TRP A 368 14.00 -26.10 -7.70
CA TRP A 368 12.83 -26.27 -8.56
C TRP A 368 12.45 -24.96 -9.27
N HIS A 369 12.35 -23.88 -8.50
CA HIS A 369 12.00 -22.55 -9.00
C HIS A 369 12.98 -22.07 -10.07
N THR A 370 14.28 -22.18 -9.78
CA THR A 370 15.34 -21.77 -10.71
C THR A 370 15.35 -22.62 -11.98
N MET A 371 15.05 -23.92 -11.90
CA MET A 371 14.92 -24.78 -13.07
C MET A 371 13.70 -24.42 -13.94
N VAL A 372 12.55 -24.15 -13.32
CA VAL A 372 11.31 -23.78 -14.03
C VAL A 372 11.45 -22.47 -14.81
N LEU A 373 12.32 -21.57 -14.35
CA LEU A 373 12.60 -20.33 -15.06
C LEU A 373 13.39 -20.52 -16.36
N PHE A 374 14.02 -21.69 -16.58
CA PHE A 374 14.87 -21.99 -17.75
C PHE A 374 15.93 -20.92 -18.09
N TRP A 375 16.23 -20.02 -17.16
CA TRP A 375 17.13 -18.90 -17.39
C TRP A 375 18.60 -19.22 -17.08
N MET A 376 18.87 -20.33 -16.40
CA MET A 376 20.22 -20.75 -16.04
C MET A 376 20.49 -22.20 -16.44
N ASN A 377 21.70 -22.47 -16.92
CA ASN A 377 22.15 -23.83 -17.18
C ASN A 377 22.24 -24.60 -15.85
N PRO A 378 21.89 -25.89 -15.78
CA PRO A 378 21.94 -26.66 -14.53
C PRO A 378 23.30 -26.62 -13.81
N ARG A 379 24.41 -26.48 -14.55
CA ARG A 379 25.76 -26.34 -14.00
C ARG A 379 26.01 -24.99 -13.31
N SER A 380 25.38 -23.90 -13.76
CA SER A 380 25.56 -22.57 -13.15
C SER A 380 24.78 -22.39 -11.85
N ILE A 381 23.71 -23.18 -11.63
CA ILE A 381 22.93 -23.20 -10.38
C ILE A 381 23.82 -23.61 -9.18
N ILE A 382 24.69 -24.60 -9.38
CA ILE A 382 25.59 -25.10 -8.33
C ILE A 382 26.82 -24.19 -8.19
N ALA A 383 27.33 -23.66 -9.31
CA ALA A 383 28.57 -22.87 -9.35
C ALA A 383 28.44 -21.50 -8.67
N HIS A 384 27.26 -20.88 -8.66
CA HIS A 384 27.06 -19.54 -8.09
C HIS A 384 26.87 -19.52 -6.57
N LYS A 385 26.94 -20.68 -5.89
CA LYS A 385 26.88 -20.75 -4.42
C LYS A 385 28.10 -20.05 -3.84
N ARG A 386 27.93 -18.77 -3.46
CA ARG A 386 29.00 -17.89 -2.99
C ARG A 386 29.84 -18.61 -1.93
N ILE A 387 31.13 -18.77 -2.19
CA ILE A 387 32.07 -19.35 -1.23
C ILE A 387 32.23 -18.32 -0.10
N LEU A 388 31.54 -18.58 1.02
CA LEU A 388 31.57 -17.73 2.20
C LEU A 388 32.59 -18.26 3.20
N THR A 389 33.37 -17.34 3.77
CA THR A 389 34.26 -17.69 4.89
C THR A 389 33.43 -18.10 6.12
N ARG A 390 34.04 -18.86 7.05
CA ARG A 390 33.37 -19.27 8.31
C ARG A 390 32.83 -18.06 9.09
N LYS A 391 33.60 -16.96 9.13
CA LYS A 391 33.18 -15.70 9.78
C LYS A 391 31.95 -15.08 9.12
N GLN A 392 31.94 -15.00 7.78
CA GLN A 392 30.79 -14.48 7.03
C GLN A 392 29.55 -15.35 7.20
N ARG A 393 29.70 -16.68 7.19
CA ARG A 393 28.59 -17.61 7.42
C ARG A 393 27.99 -17.45 8.82
N ALA A 394 28.83 -17.32 9.86
CA ALA A 394 28.38 -17.09 11.23
C ALA A 394 27.65 -15.74 11.37
N LEU A 395 28.18 -14.67 10.80
CA LEU A 395 27.52 -13.35 10.79
C LEU A 395 26.16 -13.42 10.09
N ARG A 396 26.11 -14.05 8.92
CA ARG A 396 24.88 -14.22 8.14
C ARG A 396 23.82 -15.00 8.92
N SER A 397 24.22 -16.10 9.57
CA SER A 397 23.32 -16.90 10.40
C SER A 397 22.74 -16.09 11.57
N ARG A 398 23.55 -15.28 12.27
CA ARG A 398 23.07 -14.39 13.34
C ARG A 398 22.08 -13.35 12.85
N ILE A 399 22.34 -12.75 11.68
CA ILE A 399 21.42 -11.81 11.05
C ILE A 399 20.11 -12.52 10.72
N VAL A 400 20.17 -13.65 10.03
CA VAL A 400 18.97 -14.43 9.66
C VAL A 400 18.17 -14.80 10.89
N SER A 401 18.79 -15.32 11.96
CA SER A 401 18.08 -15.67 13.20
C SER A 401 17.34 -14.48 13.83
N LYS A 402 17.97 -13.30 13.89
CA LYS A 402 17.31 -12.08 14.40
C LYS A 402 16.11 -11.66 13.55
N TYR A 403 16.28 -11.60 12.23
CA TYR A 403 15.23 -11.14 11.32
C TYR A 403 14.14 -12.19 11.08
N PHE A 404 14.47 -13.48 11.22
CA PHE A 404 13.52 -14.57 11.28
C PHE A 404 12.59 -14.40 12.48
N SER A 405 13.13 -14.17 13.68
CA SER A 405 12.31 -13.92 14.87
C SER A 405 11.43 -12.68 14.70
N LEU A 406 11.99 -11.56 14.21
CA LEU A 406 11.21 -10.35 13.94
C LEU A 406 10.08 -10.60 12.93
N TYR A 407 10.36 -11.34 11.86
CA TYR A 407 9.39 -11.65 10.81
C TYR A 407 8.18 -12.40 11.34
N PHE A 408 8.38 -13.45 12.14
CA PHE A 408 7.29 -14.23 12.69
C PHE A 408 6.53 -13.50 13.80
N VAL A 409 7.20 -12.63 14.57
CA VAL A 409 6.50 -11.71 15.50
C VAL A 409 5.59 -10.77 14.72
N MET A 410 6.09 -10.14 13.65
CA MET A 410 5.28 -9.25 12.81
C MET A 410 4.12 -9.98 12.11
N LEU A 411 4.36 -11.20 11.61
CA LEU A 411 3.33 -12.06 11.05
C LEU A 411 2.25 -12.39 12.09
N GLY A 412 2.66 -12.77 13.30
CA GLY A 412 1.75 -13.09 14.40
C GLY A 412 0.89 -11.89 14.80
N VAL A 413 1.48 -10.70 14.93
CA VAL A 413 0.74 -9.46 15.24
C VAL A 413 -0.28 -9.12 14.16
N LEU A 414 0.12 -9.14 12.88
CA LEU A 414 -0.78 -8.79 11.78
C LEU A 414 -1.88 -9.83 11.55
N LEU A 415 -1.59 -11.12 11.73
CA LEU A 415 -2.61 -12.17 11.69
C LEU A 415 -3.57 -12.07 12.87
N PHE A 416 -3.05 -11.81 14.08
CA PHE A 416 -3.88 -11.64 15.27
C PHE A 416 -4.89 -10.52 15.07
N MET A 417 -4.45 -9.35 14.57
CA MET A 417 -5.35 -8.23 14.32
C MET A 417 -6.36 -8.54 13.19
N LEU A 418 -5.97 -9.27 12.14
CA LEU A 418 -6.93 -9.67 11.10
C LEU A 418 -8.00 -10.65 11.60
N ILE A 419 -7.64 -11.54 12.54
CA ILE A 419 -8.51 -12.63 13.01
C ILE A 419 -9.33 -12.22 14.25
N ALA A 420 -8.81 -11.36 15.11
CA ALA A 420 -9.45 -10.95 16.36
C ALA A 420 -10.90 -10.43 16.18
N PRO A 421 -11.22 -9.59 15.17
CA PRO A 421 -12.59 -9.13 14.92
C PRO A 421 -13.63 -10.23 14.74
N PHE A 422 -13.24 -11.38 14.18
CA PHE A 422 -14.19 -12.48 13.94
C PHE A 422 -14.73 -13.07 15.24
N PHE A 423 -13.93 -13.03 16.32
CA PHE A 423 -14.33 -13.51 17.64
C PHE A 423 -14.85 -12.39 18.54
N ALA A 424 -14.48 -11.14 18.27
CA ALA A 424 -14.88 -9.99 19.07
C ALA A 424 -16.41 -9.79 19.12
N GLY A 425 -17.13 -10.17 18.05
CA GLY A 425 -18.59 -10.08 17.99
C GLY A 425 -19.30 -10.91 19.07
N ASP A 426 -18.71 -12.02 19.52
CA ASP A 426 -19.30 -12.87 20.56
C ASP A 426 -19.15 -12.27 21.97
N PHE A 427 -18.17 -11.38 22.17
CA PHE A 427 -17.89 -10.76 23.46
C PHE A 427 -18.62 -9.42 23.68
N VAL A 428 -19.14 -8.80 22.62
CA VAL A 428 -19.81 -7.49 22.67
C VAL A 428 -21.28 -7.65 22.34
N SER A 429 -22.12 -7.83 23.36
CA SER A 429 -23.54 -8.14 23.24
C SER A 429 -24.41 -7.00 22.70
N SER A 430 -24.04 -5.73 22.94
CA SER A 430 -24.84 -4.56 22.55
C SER A 430 -23.98 -3.35 22.16
N PRO A 431 -23.25 -3.41 21.04
CA PRO A 431 -22.37 -2.32 20.58
C PRO A 431 -23.10 -1.02 20.24
N GLN A 432 -24.41 -1.08 19.98
CA GLN A 432 -25.22 0.09 19.67
C GLN A 432 -25.47 0.96 20.91
N GLU A 433 -25.68 0.35 22.08
CA GLU A 433 -25.90 1.05 23.36
C GLU A 433 -24.70 1.93 23.76
N LEU A 434 -23.48 1.54 23.36
CA LEU A 434 -22.26 2.32 23.59
C LEU A 434 -22.25 3.68 22.86
N LEU A 435 -23.06 3.82 21.81
CA LEU A 435 -23.09 5.02 20.96
C LEU A 435 -24.37 5.84 21.17
N GLU A 436 -25.35 5.32 21.90
CA GLU A 436 -26.61 6.01 22.20
C GLU A 436 -26.37 7.28 23.02
N GLY A 437 -27.00 8.39 22.61
CA GLY A 437 -26.83 9.69 23.26
C GLY A 437 -25.52 10.41 22.93
N THR A 438 -24.70 9.88 22.02
CA THR A 438 -23.48 10.54 21.52
C THR A 438 -23.68 11.15 20.13
N LEU A 439 -22.74 11.98 19.67
CA LEU A 439 -22.71 12.47 18.28
C LEU A 439 -22.56 11.34 17.24
N PHE A 440 -22.30 10.12 17.68
CA PHE A 440 -22.06 8.94 16.86
C PHE A 440 -23.27 7.99 16.79
N GLU A 441 -24.44 8.45 17.25
CA GLU A 441 -25.70 7.71 17.14
C GLU A 441 -26.04 7.39 15.68
N GLY A 442 -26.51 6.16 15.42
CA GLY A 442 -26.90 5.71 14.08
C GLY A 442 -25.75 5.37 13.12
N ILE A 443 -24.49 5.42 13.57
CA ILE A 443 -23.33 5.06 12.72
C ILE A 443 -23.11 3.56 12.67
N PHE A 444 -23.37 2.84 13.75
CA PHE A 444 -23.18 1.39 13.80
C PHE A 444 -24.13 0.68 12.82
N GLN A 445 -23.60 -0.26 12.02
CA GLN A 445 -24.43 -1.09 11.15
C GLN A 445 -24.99 -2.28 11.93
N PRO A 446 -26.32 -2.42 12.04
CA PRO A 446 -26.90 -3.62 12.64
C PRO A 446 -26.52 -4.87 11.81
N ASN A 447 -26.33 -5.97 12.52
CA ASN A 447 -26.03 -7.29 11.93
C ASN A 447 -27.16 -8.27 12.27
N ASN A 448 -27.28 -9.34 11.48
CA ASN A 448 -28.28 -10.40 11.66
C ASN A 448 -29.75 -9.91 11.68
N GLN A 449 -30.06 -8.85 10.94
CA GLN A 449 -31.45 -8.45 10.71
C GLN A 449 -32.15 -9.49 9.81
N ASN A 450 -33.45 -9.70 10.03
CA ASN A 450 -34.28 -10.52 9.16
C ASN A 450 -34.42 -9.83 7.80
N ASN A 451 -33.47 -10.12 6.90
CA ASN A 451 -33.42 -9.60 5.55
C ASN A 451 -33.94 -10.67 4.58
N ASN A 452 -35.26 -10.76 4.43
CA ASN A 452 -35.87 -11.72 3.50
C ASN A 452 -36.89 -11.01 2.60
N ASP A 453 -36.38 -10.44 1.52
CA ASP A 453 -37.12 -9.88 0.38
C ASP A 453 -37.17 -10.86 -0.81
N THR A 454 -37.07 -12.16 -0.55
CA THR A 454 -37.10 -13.21 -1.58
C THR A 454 -38.32 -14.11 -1.43
N GLY A 455 -38.72 -14.75 -2.54
CA GLY A 455 -39.84 -15.69 -2.55
C GLY A 455 -41.18 -15.01 -2.25
N PRO A 456 -41.98 -15.49 -1.27
CA PRO A 456 -43.28 -14.89 -0.93
C PRO A 456 -43.20 -13.44 -0.43
N ASN A 457 -42.04 -13.03 0.10
CA ASN A 457 -41.81 -11.73 0.69
C ASN A 457 -41.18 -10.72 -0.30
N ALA A 458 -41.03 -11.11 -1.58
CA ALA A 458 -40.47 -10.24 -2.58
C ALA A 458 -41.41 -9.06 -2.92
N PRO A 459 -40.88 -7.86 -3.20
CA PRO A 459 -41.67 -6.74 -3.70
C PRO A 459 -42.47 -7.15 -4.95
N SER A 460 -43.72 -6.68 -5.06
CA SER A 460 -44.61 -6.98 -6.20
C SER A 460 -44.08 -6.51 -7.56
N THR A 461 -42.99 -5.72 -7.56
CA THR A 461 -42.29 -5.22 -8.74
C THR A 461 -41.23 -6.20 -9.28
N ILE A 462 -40.89 -7.27 -8.54
CA ILE A 462 -39.85 -8.23 -8.92
C ILE A 462 -40.50 -9.53 -9.40
N LEU A 463 -40.08 -10.03 -10.57
CA LEU A 463 -40.48 -11.34 -11.07
C LEU A 463 -39.88 -12.43 -10.18
N THR A 464 -40.72 -13.13 -9.43
CA THR A 464 -40.34 -14.22 -8.52
C THR A 464 -40.21 -15.58 -9.20
N THR A 465 -40.68 -15.70 -10.44
CA THR A 465 -40.63 -16.92 -11.25
C THR A 465 -39.67 -16.76 -12.41
N THR A 466 -38.86 -17.79 -12.68
CA THR A 466 -37.99 -17.83 -13.87
C THR A 466 -38.84 -17.62 -15.13
N PRO A 467 -38.58 -16.57 -15.93
CA PRO A 467 -39.28 -16.40 -17.20
C PRO A 467 -38.98 -17.60 -18.10
N THR A 468 -40.00 -18.08 -18.82
CA THR A 468 -39.84 -19.23 -19.72
C THR A 468 -38.73 -18.94 -20.72
N LEU A 469 -37.72 -19.83 -20.78
CA LEU A 469 -36.61 -19.70 -21.72
C LEU A 469 -37.17 -19.57 -23.15
N PRO A 470 -36.72 -18.57 -23.94
CA PRO A 470 -37.14 -18.47 -25.33
C PRO A 470 -36.70 -19.74 -26.07
N THR A 471 -37.64 -20.40 -26.75
CA THR A 471 -37.34 -21.57 -27.58
C THR A 471 -36.59 -21.11 -28.83
N PHE A 472 -35.27 -21.23 -28.82
CA PHE A 472 -34.47 -21.04 -30.02
C PHE A 472 -34.67 -22.26 -30.93
N ARG A 473 -35.49 -22.13 -31.98
CA ARG A 473 -35.50 -23.10 -33.08
C ARG A 473 -34.35 -22.73 -34.01
N THR A 474 -33.39 -23.63 -34.18
CA THR A 474 -32.48 -23.57 -35.33
C THR A 474 -33.33 -23.73 -36.57
N VAL A 475 -33.36 -22.70 -37.43
CA VAL A 475 -33.96 -22.79 -38.76
C VAL A 475 -33.16 -23.87 -39.50
N ALA A 476 -33.82 -24.96 -39.87
CA ALA A 476 -33.25 -26.06 -40.64
C ALA A 476 -33.17 -25.69 -42.12
#